data_AF-A0A3D1BGR4-F1
#
_entry.id   AF-A0A3D1BGR4-F1
#
_cell.length_a   1.000
_cell.length_b   1.000
_cell.length_c   1.000
_cell.angle_alpha   90.00
_cell.angle_beta   90.00
_cell.angle_gamma   90.00
#
_symmetry.space_group_name_H-M   'P 1'
#
loop_
_entity.id
_entity.type
_entity.pdbx_description
1 polymer ?
#
loop_
_entity_poly.entity_id
_entity_poly.type
_entity_poly.pdbx_seq_one_letter_code
_entity_poly.pdbx_strand_id
1 'polypeptide(L)'
;MKRPFKLEVLWSWVLLTRSRRSFERDPDRHRSVMWVRFQNEVLSKSPKYRHNKGQALEAFSVQEKREFMRDFDQINTHGLTLDEAMEVAVQSEQSRDFAPTLNGVTVGLSSGTSGNRGLFLASEKERAMWVAAVLQRILGWSFRKRKVAFFLRANSNLYSSVQSKLIAFEFFDLLQPLDGHVTR
;
A
#
# COMPACT_ATOMS: atom_id res chain seq x y z
N MET A 1 -18.58 14.30 -1.29
CA MET A 1 -18.87 12.89 -1.65
C MET A 1 -17.58 12.15 -1.92
N LYS A 2 -17.35 10.99 -1.28
CA LYS A 2 -16.23 10.09 -1.63
C LYS A 2 -16.43 9.60 -3.06
N ARG A 3 -15.37 9.57 -3.87
CA ARG A 3 -15.44 9.00 -5.22
C ARG A 3 -15.59 7.47 -5.09
N PRO A 4 -16.39 6.81 -5.92
CA PRO A 4 -16.42 5.36 -5.99
C PRO A 4 -15.01 4.78 -6.24
N PHE A 5 -14.64 3.71 -5.54
CA PHE A 5 -13.31 3.09 -5.63
C PHE A 5 -12.84 2.82 -7.07
N LYS A 6 -13.75 2.38 -7.95
CA LYS A 6 -13.43 2.15 -9.38
C LYS A 6 -13.01 3.42 -10.12
N LEU A 7 -13.59 4.57 -9.78
CA LEU A 7 -13.17 5.85 -10.34
C LEU A 7 -11.80 6.25 -9.80
N GLU A 8 -11.48 5.93 -8.54
CA GLU A 8 -10.13 6.15 -7.99
C GLU A 8 -9.09 5.25 -8.68
N VAL A 9 -9.44 4.01 -9.06
CA VAL A 9 -8.55 3.13 -9.84
C VAL A 9 -8.29 3.72 -11.23
N LEU A 10 -9.33 4.18 -11.93
CA LEU A 10 -9.18 4.83 -13.25
C LEU A 10 -8.37 6.13 -13.15
N TRP A 11 -8.62 6.93 -12.11
CA TRP A 11 -7.84 8.14 -11.85
C TRP A 11 -6.37 7.81 -11.58
N SER A 12 -6.11 6.82 -10.72
CA SER A 12 -4.76 6.34 -10.42
C SER A 12 -4.07 5.80 -11.67
N TRP A 13 -4.80 5.14 -12.56
CA TRP A 13 -4.27 4.69 -13.85
C TRP A 13 -3.73 5.87 -14.68
N VAL A 14 -4.52 6.92 -14.81
CA VAL A 14 -4.10 8.14 -15.53
C VAL A 14 -2.89 8.77 -14.84
N LEU A 15 -2.90 8.89 -13.53
CA LEU A 15 -1.78 9.43 -12.75
C LEU A 15 -0.49 8.65 -12.97
N LEU A 16 -0.53 7.31 -12.87
CA LEU A 16 0.63 6.44 -13.09
C LEU A 16 1.14 6.55 -14.53
N THR A 17 0.24 6.62 -15.51
CA THR A 17 0.62 6.77 -16.93
C THR A 17 1.33 8.10 -17.18
N ARG A 18 0.79 9.20 -16.65
CA ARG A 18 1.39 10.53 -16.77
C ARG A 18 2.72 10.62 -16.03
N SER A 19 2.77 10.05 -14.83
CA SER A 19 3.99 9.98 -14.01
C SER A 19 5.11 9.24 -14.76
N ARG A 20 4.80 8.05 -15.30
CA ARG A 20 5.73 7.26 -16.11
C ARG A 20 6.25 8.03 -17.33
N ARG A 21 5.37 8.62 -18.13
CA ARG A 21 5.78 9.40 -19.31
C ARG A 21 6.65 10.61 -18.94
N SER A 22 6.33 11.26 -17.81
CA SER A 22 7.15 12.35 -17.30
C SER A 22 8.55 11.87 -16.91
N PHE A 23 8.64 10.71 -16.24
CA PHE A 23 9.91 10.10 -15.87
C PHE A 23 10.73 9.68 -17.09
N GLU A 24 10.11 9.01 -18.07
CA GLU A 24 10.78 8.57 -19.31
C GLU A 24 11.31 9.75 -20.13
N ARG A 25 10.66 10.92 -20.07
CA ARG A 25 11.11 12.13 -20.78
C ARG A 25 12.27 12.84 -20.09
N ASP A 26 12.20 12.98 -18.77
CA ASP A 26 13.17 13.73 -17.97
C ASP A 26 13.13 13.23 -16.50
N PRO A 27 13.97 12.25 -16.15
CA PRO A 27 14.00 11.67 -14.82
C PRO A 27 14.30 12.69 -13.71
N ASP A 28 15.20 13.65 -13.96
CA ASP A 28 15.64 14.62 -12.97
C ASP A 28 14.55 15.64 -12.65
N ARG A 29 13.91 16.19 -13.69
CA ARG A 29 12.75 17.05 -13.51
C ARG A 29 11.61 16.29 -12.85
N HIS A 30 11.37 15.04 -13.23
CA HIS A 30 10.33 14.22 -12.63
C HIS A 30 10.55 14.04 -11.12
N ARG A 31 11.77 13.68 -10.71
CA ARG A 31 12.15 13.56 -9.29
C ARG A 31 11.91 14.86 -8.54
N SER A 32 12.35 16.00 -9.08
CA SER A 32 12.15 17.32 -8.46
C SER A 32 10.66 17.67 -8.29
N VAL A 33 9.83 17.42 -9.30
CA VAL A 33 8.37 17.64 -9.22
C VAL A 33 7.72 16.72 -8.18
N MET A 34 8.10 15.45 -8.15
CA MET A 34 7.60 14.49 -7.15
C MET A 34 8.05 14.83 -5.74
N TRP A 35 9.26 15.33 -5.56
CA TRP A 35 9.74 15.81 -4.26
C TRP A 35 8.92 16.98 -3.74
N VAL A 36 8.69 18.00 -4.56
CA VAL A 36 7.83 19.15 -4.21
C VAL A 36 6.42 18.69 -3.88
N ARG A 37 5.87 17.75 -4.65
CA ARG A 37 4.55 17.20 -4.39
C ARG A 37 4.49 16.44 -3.07
N PHE A 38 5.46 15.57 -2.80
CA PHE A 38 5.56 14.80 -1.57
C PHE A 38 5.66 15.71 -0.33
N GLN A 39 6.48 16.76 -0.40
CA GLN A 39 6.57 17.75 0.68
C GLN A 39 5.23 18.42 0.98
N ASN A 40 4.48 18.80 -0.07
CA ASN A 40 3.22 19.52 0.08
C ASN A 40 2.04 18.62 0.47
N GLU A 41 1.98 17.39 -0.05
CA GLU A 41 0.83 16.50 0.12
C GLU A 41 0.99 15.49 1.26
N VAL A 42 2.23 15.11 1.61
CA VAL A 42 2.54 14.05 2.58
C VAL A 42 3.29 14.59 3.79
N LEU A 43 4.48 15.20 3.61
CA LEU A 43 5.29 15.66 4.74
C LEU A 43 4.55 16.69 5.58
N SER A 44 3.80 17.60 4.95
CA SER A 44 2.96 18.60 5.62
C SER A 44 1.95 18.01 6.62
N LYS A 45 1.57 16.73 6.45
CA LYS A 45 0.60 16.02 7.30
C LYS A 45 1.25 15.07 8.29
N SER A 46 2.54 14.78 8.15
CA SER A 46 3.29 13.94 9.07
C SER A 46 3.74 14.78 10.27
N PRO A 47 3.27 14.50 11.50
CA PRO A 47 3.69 15.24 12.69
C PRO A 47 5.21 15.39 12.83
N LYS A 48 5.97 14.33 12.52
CA LYS A 48 7.42 14.29 12.60
C LYS A 48 8.10 15.18 11.56
N TYR A 49 7.64 15.12 10.31
CA TYR A 49 8.37 15.71 9.19
C TYR A 49 7.82 17.05 8.68
N ARG A 50 6.64 17.49 9.15
CA ARG A 50 6.03 18.75 8.69
C ARG A 50 6.93 19.97 8.87
N HIS A 51 7.78 19.97 9.89
CA HIS A 51 8.72 21.05 10.19
C HIS A 51 9.95 21.06 9.27
N ASN A 52 10.24 19.95 8.58
CA ASN A 52 11.32 19.84 7.59
C ASN A 52 10.87 20.20 6.17
N LYS A 53 9.62 20.67 5.99
CA LYS A 53 9.13 21.11 4.68
C LYS A 53 10.05 22.21 4.11
N GLY A 54 10.42 22.08 2.84
CA GLY A 54 11.34 22.98 2.15
C GLY A 54 12.81 22.56 2.23
N GLN A 55 13.16 21.60 3.09
CA GLN A 55 14.52 21.08 3.16
C GLN A 55 14.81 20.14 1.97
N ALA A 56 16.09 20.04 1.62
CA ALA A 56 16.58 19.07 0.65
C ALA A 56 16.46 17.64 1.20
N LEU A 57 16.43 16.64 0.33
CA LEU A 57 16.26 15.24 0.74
C LEU A 57 17.40 14.78 1.67
N GLU A 58 18.59 15.31 1.46
CA GLU A 58 19.82 15.01 2.21
C GLU A 58 19.76 15.52 3.65
N ALA A 59 18.85 16.46 3.97
CA ALA A 59 18.65 16.94 5.33
C ALA A 59 17.86 15.95 6.21
N PHE A 60 17.26 14.91 5.62
CA PHE A 60 16.51 13.89 6.33
C PHE A 60 17.44 12.75 6.74
N SER A 61 17.52 12.47 8.03
CA SER A 61 18.30 11.35 8.55
C SER A 61 17.77 10.02 8.01
N VAL A 62 18.68 9.15 7.57
CA VAL A 62 18.35 7.76 7.26
C VAL A 62 17.89 7.09 8.55
N GLN A 63 16.72 6.43 8.50
CA GLN A 63 16.13 5.74 9.65
C GLN A 63 16.19 4.24 9.50
N GLU A 64 16.61 3.56 10.55
CA GLU A 64 16.54 2.10 10.64
C GLU A 64 15.16 1.64 11.12
N LYS A 65 14.84 0.36 10.87
CA LYS A 65 13.51 -0.21 11.20
C LYS A 65 13.08 0.05 12.64
N ARG A 66 13.99 -0.06 13.61
CA ARG A 66 13.69 0.20 15.02
C ARG A 66 13.23 1.64 15.26
N GLU A 67 13.87 2.59 14.61
CA GLU A 67 13.56 4.02 14.74
C GLU A 67 12.26 4.35 14.00
N PHE A 68 12.05 3.75 12.84
CA PHE A 68 10.79 3.88 12.09
C PHE A 68 9.60 3.39 12.93
N MET A 69 9.74 2.23 13.60
CA MET A 69 8.68 1.70 14.47
C MET A 69 8.49 2.55 15.72
N ARG A 70 9.57 3.00 16.39
CA ARG A 70 9.49 3.92 17.54
C ARG A 70 8.72 5.20 17.20
N ASP A 71 8.95 5.72 15.99
CA ASP A 71 8.40 7.00 15.56
C ASP A 71 7.10 6.86 14.73
N PHE A 72 6.52 5.67 14.65
CA PHE A 72 5.40 5.33 13.75
C PHE A 72 4.22 6.31 13.86
N ASP A 73 3.78 6.60 15.08
CA ASP A 73 2.66 7.49 15.40
C ASP A 73 2.88 8.90 14.86
N GLN A 74 4.14 9.35 14.88
CA GLN A 74 4.53 10.68 14.42
C GLN A 74 4.83 10.70 12.91
N ILE A 75 5.14 9.55 12.31
CA ILE A 75 5.44 9.46 10.88
C ILE A 75 4.15 9.41 10.07
N ASN A 76 3.18 8.58 10.46
CA ASN A 76 2.00 8.32 9.63
C ASN A 76 1.09 9.56 9.53
N THR A 77 0.43 9.73 8.39
CA THR A 77 -0.43 10.90 8.11
C THR A 77 -1.90 10.68 8.48
N HIS A 78 -2.21 9.56 9.15
CA HIS A 78 -3.57 9.15 9.51
C HIS A 78 -3.84 9.26 11.01
N GLY A 79 -2.84 9.65 11.81
CA GLY A 79 -2.97 9.76 13.26
C GLY A 79 -3.22 8.42 13.95
N LEU A 80 -2.76 7.32 13.35
CA LEU A 80 -2.89 5.98 13.92
C LEU A 80 -1.76 5.75 14.93
N THR A 81 -2.07 5.05 16.03
CA THR A 81 -1.04 4.62 16.97
C THR A 81 -0.42 3.28 16.55
N LEU A 82 0.83 3.05 16.94
CA LEU A 82 1.52 1.80 16.73
C LEU A 82 0.75 0.63 17.36
N ASP A 83 0.25 0.82 18.58
CA ASP A 83 -0.41 -0.23 19.35
C ASP A 83 -1.72 -0.68 18.69
N GLU A 84 -2.60 0.26 18.31
CA GLU A 84 -3.86 -0.07 17.61
C GLU A 84 -3.59 -0.75 16.26
N ALA A 85 -2.60 -0.26 15.52
CA ALA A 85 -2.24 -0.83 14.23
C ALA A 85 -1.65 -2.25 14.39
N MET A 86 -0.80 -2.46 15.39
CA MET A 86 -0.22 -3.77 15.69
C MET A 86 -1.27 -4.77 16.14
N GLU A 87 -2.20 -4.35 17.00
CA GLU A 87 -3.30 -5.19 17.47
C GLU A 87 -4.13 -5.71 16.28
N VAL A 88 -4.61 -4.82 15.41
CA VAL A 88 -5.37 -5.20 14.22
C VAL A 88 -4.57 -6.14 13.33
N ALA A 89 -3.29 -5.83 13.06
CA ALA A 89 -2.46 -6.62 12.16
C ALA A 89 -2.14 -8.02 12.71
N VAL A 90 -1.88 -8.15 14.01
CA VAL A 90 -1.63 -9.43 14.67
C VAL A 90 -2.91 -10.27 14.73
N GLN A 91 -4.04 -9.66 15.09
CA GLN A 91 -5.33 -10.35 15.12
C GLN A 91 -5.69 -10.87 13.72
N SER A 92 -5.50 -10.07 12.67
CA SER A 92 -5.69 -10.51 11.28
C SER A 92 -4.79 -11.69 10.87
N GLU A 93 -3.52 -11.70 11.29
CA GLU A 93 -2.64 -12.84 11.01
C GLU A 93 -3.02 -14.11 11.78
N GLN A 94 -3.54 -13.98 13.01
CA GLN A 94 -3.96 -15.10 13.86
C GLN A 94 -5.28 -15.70 13.40
N SER A 95 -6.30 -14.87 13.16
CA SER A 95 -7.62 -15.29 12.71
C SER A 95 -7.67 -15.66 11.23
N ARG A 96 -6.65 -15.25 10.46
CA ARG A 96 -6.62 -15.29 8.98
C ARG A 96 -7.71 -14.43 8.33
N ASP A 97 -8.34 -13.53 9.08
CA ASP A 97 -9.25 -12.52 8.55
C ASP A 97 -8.52 -11.19 8.32
N PHE A 98 -8.33 -10.86 7.04
CA PHE A 98 -7.63 -9.64 6.59
C PHE A 98 -8.58 -8.53 6.12
N ALA A 99 -9.90 -8.70 6.33
CA ALA A 99 -10.91 -7.68 6.05
C ALA A 99 -10.85 -6.45 6.98
N PRO A 100 -10.48 -6.56 8.27
CA PRO A 100 -10.43 -5.41 9.18
C PRO A 100 -9.57 -4.26 8.66
N THR A 101 -9.99 -3.04 9.00
CA THR A 101 -9.25 -1.81 8.72
C THR A 101 -9.28 -0.91 9.93
N LEU A 102 -8.26 -0.07 10.10
CA LEU A 102 -8.21 0.93 11.15
C LEU A 102 -8.52 2.29 10.53
N ASN A 103 -9.66 2.89 10.87
CA ASN A 103 -10.14 4.15 10.29
C ASN A 103 -10.19 4.15 8.74
N GLY A 104 -10.52 3.00 8.14
CA GLY A 104 -10.55 2.80 6.69
C GLY A 104 -9.17 2.66 6.04
N VAL A 105 -8.09 2.60 6.83
CA VAL A 105 -6.73 2.30 6.40
C VAL A 105 -6.47 0.82 6.58
N THR A 106 -5.96 0.18 5.54
CA THR A 106 -5.49 -1.21 5.63
C THR A 106 -4.21 -1.24 6.42
N VAL A 107 -4.14 -2.15 7.40
CA VAL A 107 -2.96 -2.37 8.22
C VAL A 107 -2.50 -3.81 8.02
N GLY A 108 -1.20 -4.04 7.96
CA GLY A 108 -0.67 -5.39 7.93
C GLY A 108 0.77 -5.47 8.40
N LEU A 109 1.21 -6.69 8.71
CA LEU A 109 2.57 -6.94 9.13
C LEU A 109 3.49 -7.02 7.91
N SER A 110 4.61 -6.32 7.98
CA SER A 110 5.74 -6.54 7.07
C SER A 110 6.35 -7.91 7.35
N SER A 111 6.80 -8.60 6.30
CA SER A 111 7.32 -9.98 6.32
C SER A 111 8.67 -10.18 7.03
N GLY A 112 9.06 -9.29 7.94
CA GLY A 112 10.38 -9.29 8.58
C GLY A 112 10.69 -10.57 9.38
N THR A 113 11.87 -11.14 9.13
CA THR A 113 12.48 -12.27 9.84
C THR A 113 12.85 -11.93 11.29
N SER A 114 12.73 -12.92 12.18
CA SER A 114 13.27 -13.03 13.55
C SER A 114 13.41 -11.73 14.37
N GLY A 115 12.38 -11.39 15.16
CA GLY A 115 12.50 -10.56 16.36
C GLY A 115 11.58 -9.34 16.42
N ASN A 116 11.43 -8.58 15.33
CA ASN A 116 10.59 -7.38 15.29
C ASN A 116 9.71 -7.35 14.04
N ARG A 117 8.40 -7.49 14.20
CA ARG A 117 7.44 -7.34 13.09
C ARG A 117 7.27 -5.84 12.80
N GLY A 118 7.50 -5.43 11.56
CA GLY A 118 7.19 -4.05 11.15
C GLY A 118 5.75 -3.96 10.67
N LEU A 119 5.21 -2.75 10.52
CA LEU A 119 3.88 -2.51 9.99
C LEU A 119 3.92 -1.83 8.62
N PHE A 120 2.87 -2.04 7.83
CA PHE A 120 2.56 -1.18 6.69
C PHE A 120 1.12 -0.67 6.79
N LEU A 121 0.90 0.49 6.19
CA LEU A 121 -0.39 1.13 6.03
C LEU A 121 -0.70 1.28 4.55
N ALA A 122 -1.97 1.13 4.17
CA ALA A 122 -2.45 1.48 2.84
C ALA A 122 -3.85 2.10 2.92
N SER A 123 -3.93 3.39 2.59
CA SER A 123 -5.19 4.10 2.42
C SER A 123 -5.97 3.58 1.21
N GLU A 124 -7.26 3.91 1.13
CA GLU A 124 -8.10 3.56 -0.02
C GLU A 124 -7.50 4.06 -1.36
N LYS A 125 -6.90 5.25 -1.37
CA LYS A 125 -6.25 5.81 -2.57
C LYS A 125 -5.00 5.04 -2.97
N GLU A 126 -4.19 4.63 -2.01
CA GLU A 126 -2.99 3.82 -2.26
C GLU A 126 -3.37 2.42 -2.74
N ARG A 127 -4.45 1.83 -2.19
CA ARG A 127 -5.00 0.58 -2.74
C ARG A 127 -5.46 0.73 -4.18
N ALA A 128 -6.16 1.81 -4.51
CA ALA A 128 -6.58 2.07 -5.89
C ALA A 128 -5.37 2.25 -6.84
N MET A 129 -4.31 2.91 -6.36
CA MET A 129 -3.05 3.04 -7.10
C MET A 129 -2.34 1.70 -7.28
N TRP A 130 -2.33 0.85 -6.26
CA TRP A 130 -1.79 -0.50 -6.35
C TRP A 130 -2.55 -1.34 -7.40
N VAL A 131 -3.88 -1.32 -7.38
CA VAL A 131 -4.71 -2.00 -8.40
C VAL A 131 -4.36 -1.49 -9.80
N ALA A 132 -4.28 -0.17 -9.99
CA ALA A 132 -3.92 0.42 -11.26
C ALA A 132 -2.53 -0.03 -11.73
N ALA A 133 -1.54 -0.11 -10.82
CA ALA A 133 -0.20 -0.58 -11.13
C ALA A 133 -0.19 -2.07 -11.56
N VAL A 134 -0.91 -2.94 -10.84
CA VAL A 134 -1.05 -4.37 -11.20
C VAL A 134 -1.68 -4.51 -12.59
N LEU A 135 -2.74 -3.76 -12.87
CA LEU A 135 -3.41 -3.83 -14.16
C LEU A 135 -2.55 -3.29 -15.30
N GLN A 136 -1.77 -2.23 -15.08
CA GLN A 136 -0.87 -1.67 -16.10
C GLN A 136 0.35 -2.54 -16.39
N ARG A 137 0.95 -3.12 -15.35
CA ARG A 137 2.29 -3.72 -15.44
C ARG A 137 2.28 -5.24 -15.49
N ILE A 138 1.25 -5.88 -14.93
CA ILE A 138 1.20 -7.34 -14.79
C ILE A 138 0.11 -7.92 -15.68
N LEU A 139 -1.14 -7.49 -15.48
CA LEU A 139 -2.27 -8.13 -16.15
C LEU A 139 -2.54 -7.56 -17.56
N GLY A 140 -2.15 -6.32 -17.81
CA GLY A 140 -2.53 -5.58 -19.01
C GLY A 140 -4.01 -5.20 -19.04
N TRP A 141 -4.36 -4.28 -19.95
CA TRP A 141 -5.76 -3.93 -20.19
C TRP A 141 -6.46 -5.03 -20.99
N SER A 142 -7.59 -5.53 -20.49
CA SER A 142 -8.40 -6.51 -21.20
C SER A 142 -9.83 -6.54 -20.68
N PHE A 143 -10.79 -6.73 -21.59
CA PHE A 143 -12.19 -6.98 -21.27
C PHE A 143 -12.49 -8.47 -21.06
N ARG A 144 -11.49 -9.36 -21.21
CA ARG A 144 -11.66 -10.79 -20.97
C ARG A 144 -11.70 -11.06 -19.45
N LYS A 145 -12.57 -12.00 -19.05
CA LYS A 145 -12.55 -12.55 -17.69
C LYS A 145 -11.22 -13.27 -17.46
N ARG A 146 -10.56 -12.96 -16.35
CA ARG A 146 -9.26 -13.50 -15.96
C ARG A 146 -9.32 -13.99 -14.51
N LYS A 147 -8.46 -14.96 -14.20
CA LYS A 147 -8.28 -15.47 -12.84
C LYS A 147 -6.85 -15.19 -12.39
N VAL A 148 -6.68 -14.77 -11.16
CA VAL A 148 -5.39 -14.54 -10.51
C VAL A 148 -5.32 -15.43 -9.28
N ALA A 149 -4.33 -16.30 -9.23
CA ALA A 149 -3.98 -17.06 -8.04
C ALA A 149 -2.77 -16.38 -7.39
N PHE A 150 -2.94 -15.88 -6.17
CA PHE A 150 -1.92 -15.10 -5.48
C PHE A 150 -1.43 -15.81 -4.22
N PHE A 151 -0.17 -16.23 -4.24
CA PHE A 151 0.44 -17.05 -3.20
C PHE A 151 1.32 -16.20 -2.30
N LEU A 152 0.96 -16.05 -1.04
CA LEU A 152 1.79 -15.41 -0.01
C LEU A 152 1.49 -15.99 1.39
N ARG A 153 2.37 -15.69 2.36
CA ARG A 153 2.18 -16.07 3.76
C ARG A 153 0.98 -15.37 4.41
N ALA A 154 0.66 -14.13 4.03
CA ALA A 154 -0.41 -13.35 4.65
C ALA A 154 -1.12 -12.52 3.58
N ASN A 155 -2.44 -12.45 3.67
CA ASN A 155 -3.26 -11.66 2.75
C ASN A 155 -3.32 -10.19 3.22
N SER A 156 -4.00 -9.36 2.46
CA SER A 156 -4.30 -7.98 2.82
C SER A 156 -5.41 -7.46 1.91
N ASN A 157 -6.24 -6.55 2.43
CA ASN A 157 -7.14 -5.74 1.63
C ASN A 157 -6.44 -5.03 0.46
N LEU A 158 -5.13 -4.77 0.56
CA LEU A 158 -4.34 -4.24 -0.54
C LEU A 158 -4.40 -5.16 -1.77
N TYR A 159 -4.23 -6.46 -1.58
CA TYR A 159 -4.13 -7.43 -2.67
C TYR A 159 -5.49 -7.78 -3.27
N SER A 160 -6.47 -8.05 -2.41
CA SER A 160 -7.83 -8.41 -2.83
C SER A 160 -8.54 -7.27 -3.56
N SER A 161 -8.06 -6.03 -3.44
CA SER A 161 -8.62 -4.85 -4.14
C SER A 161 -8.64 -4.98 -5.67
N VAL A 162 -7.85 -5.87 -6.28
CA VAL A 162 -7.88 -6.09 -7.75
C VAL A 162 -9.13 -6.84 -8.21
N GLN A 163 -9.83 -7.51 -7.28
CA GLN A 163 -11.03 -8.29 -7.59
C GLN A 163 -12.10 -7.43 -8.24
N SER A 164 -12.68 -7.93 -9.33
CA SER A 164 -13.72 -7.25 -10.08
C SER A 164 -14.57 -8.22 -10.88
N LYS A 165 -15.58 -7.72 -11.60
CA LYS A 165 -16.40 -8.55 -12.52
C LYS A 165 -15.58 -9.24 -13.62
N LEU A 166 -14.40 -8.69 -13.96
CA LEU A 166 -13.51 -9.22 -15.00
C LEU A 166 -12.29 -9.96 -14.44
N ILE A 167 -12.00 -9.81 -13.15
CA ILE A 167 -10.84 -10.43 -12.51
C ILE A 167 -11.32 -11.13 -11.26
N ALA A 168 -11.37 -12.45 -11.33
CA ALA A 168 -11.45 -13.28 -10.13
C ALA A 168 -10.05 -13.32 -9.51
N PHE A 169 -9.96 -13.00 -8.23
CA PHE A 169 -8.73 -13.01 -7.47
C PHE A 169 -8.90 -13.99 -6.33
N GLU A 170 -8.01 -14.97 -6.25
CA GLU A 170 -7.99 -15.97 -5.20
C GLU A 170 -6.65 -15.94 -4.47
N PHE A 171 -6.72 -15.92 -3.14
CA PHE A 171 -5.55 -15.92 -2.29
C PHE A 171 -5.23 -17.33 -1.79
N PHE A 172 -3.98 -17.73 -1.98
CA PHE A 172 -3.46 -19.03 -1.58
C PHE A 172 -2.47 -18.83 -0.43
N ASP A 173 -2.93 -19.14 0.77
CA ASP A 173 -2.17 -19.03 2.01
C ASP A 173 -1.08 -20.10 2.11
N LEU A 174 0.18 -19.67 2.08
CA LEU A 174 1.33 -20.58 2.15
C LEU A 174 1.45 -21.33 3.48
N LEU A 175 0.76 -20.91 4.54
CA LEU A 175 0.74 -21.61 5.82
C LEU A 175 -0.36 -22.67 5.90
N GLN A 176 -1.30 -22.68 4.95
CA GLN A 176 -2.33 -23.73 4.87
C GLN A 176 -1.80 -24.90 4.01
N PRO A 177 -2.16 -26.15 4.35
CA PRO A 177 -1.83 -27.32 3.53
C PRO A 177 -2.36 -27.17 2.10
N LEU A 178 -1.61 -27.69 1.13
CA LEU A 178 -1.96 -27.60 -0.29
C LEU A 178 -3.36 -28.17 -0.58
N ASP A 179 -3.73 -29.28 0.05
CA ASP A 179 -5.02 -29.94 -0.15
C ASP A 179 -6.21 -29.03 0.19
N GLY A 180 -6.05 -28.13 1.17
CA GLY A 180 -7.06 -27.14 1.55
C GLY A 180 -7.27 -26.04 0.50
N HIS A 181 -6.39 -25.93 -0.49
CA HIS A 181 -6.49 -24.99 -1.60
C HIS A 181 -6.99 -25.62 -2.91
N VAL A 182 -6.79 -26.93 -3.10
CA VAL A 182 -7.14 -27.64 -4.35
C VAL A 182 -8.66 -27.82 -4.49
N THR A 183 -9.39 -27.86 -3.38
CA THR A 183 -10.84 -28.16 -3.35
C THR A 183 -11.76 -26.95 -3.61
N ARG A 184 -11.21 -25.80 -4.06
CA ARG A 184 -11.91 -24.51 -4.13
C ARG A 184 -12.40 -24.14 -5.53
#